data_AF-A0A920W088-F1
#
_entry.id   AF-A0A920W088-F1
#
_cell.length_a   1.000
_cell.length_b   1.000
_cell.length_c   1.000
_cell.angle_alpha   90.00
_cell.angle_beta   90.00
_cell.angle_gamma   90.00
#
_symmetry.space_group_name_H-M   'P 1'
#
loop_
_entity.id
_entity.type
_entity.pdbx_description
1 polymer ?
#
loop_
_entity_poly.entity_id
_entity_poly.type
_entity_poly.pdbx_seq_one_letter_code
_entity_poly.pdbx_strand_id
1 'polypeptide(L)' 'MEAIVASTSRSAQAFGLTDVGTLQAGKAAVFVILNANPLDDINNTRQISDVYIRGERVERESWRTRWTQED' A
#
# COMPACT_ATOMS: atom_id res chain seq x y z
N MET A 1 -10.50 10.64 -4.07
CA MET A 1 -9.05 10.95 -4.19
C MET A 1 -8.40 11.39 -2.88
N GLU A 2 -9.00 12.31 -2.11
CA GLU A 2 -8.38 12.86 -0.89
C GLU A 2 -7.94 11.81 0.14
N ALA A 3 -8.75 10.76 0.35
CA ALA A 3 -8.41 9.66 1.25
C ALA A 3 -7.12 8.91 0.84
N ILE A 4 -6.87 8.76 -0.47
CA ILE A 4 -5.65 8.13 -0.99
C ILE A 4 -4.44 9.01 -0.71
N VAL A 5 -4.56 10.31 -0.98
CA VAL A 5 -3.48 11.29 -0.73
C VAL A 5 -3.19 11.42 0.76
N ALA A 6 -4.24 11.43 1.60
CA ALA A 6 -4.14 11.48 3.05
C ALA A 6 -3.36 10.29 3.61
N SER A 7 -3.57 9.08 3.08
CA SER A 7 -2.95 7.83 3.53
C SER A 7 -1.59 7.51 2.88
N THR A 8 -1.10 8.37 1.99
CA THR A 8 0.17 8.16 1.28
C THR A 8 1.09 9.37 1.44
N SER A 9 1.06 10.31 0.51
CA SER A 9 2.01 11.43 0.46
C SER A 9 1.87 12.37 1.65
N ARG A 10 0.65 12.64 2.13
CA ARG A 10 0.43 13.49 3.31
C ARG A 10 0.91 12.81 4.60
N SER A 11 0.69 11.50 4.77
CA SER A 11 1.25 10.77 5.92
C SER A 11 2.78 10.79 5.90
N ALA A 12 3.40 10.52 4.75
CA ALA A 12 4.86 10.56 4.62
C ALA A 12 5.41 11.94 4.97
N GLN A 13 4.78 13.02 4.48
CA GLN A 13 5.15 14.39 4.82
C GLN A 13 5.04 14.68 6.33
N ALA A 14 3.94 14.26 6.97
CA ALA A 14 3.72 14.49 8.40
C ALA A 14 4.78 13.80 9.28
N PHE A 15 5.30 12.65 8.85
CA PHE A 15 6.36 11.92 9.55
C PHE A 15 7.78 12.28 9.08
N GLY A 16 7.94 13.23 8.14
CA GLY A 16 9.25 13.59 7.60
C GLY A 16 9.91 12.50 6.75
N LEU A 17 9.13 11.53 6.26
CA LEU A 17 9.61 10.45 5.41
C LEU A 17 9.76 10.96 3.97
N THR A 18 10.98 10.88 3.44
CA THR A 18 11.33 11.43 2.12
C THR A 18 11.39 10.36 1.02
N ASP A 19 11.54 9.10 1.41
CA ASP A 19 11.77 7.95 0.52
C ASP A 19 10.48 7.16 0.18
N VAL A 20 9.34 7.48 0.80
CA VAL A 20 8.05 6.81 0.60
C VAL A 20 6.90 7.79 0.36
N GLY A 21 5.67 7.27 0.16
CA GLY A 21 4.44 8.06 0.07
C GLY A 21 4.04 8.50 -1.34
N THR A 22 4.90 8.36 -2.34
CA THR A 22 4.59 8.60 -3.76
C THR A 22 5.34 7.61 -4.64
N LEU A 23 4.75 7.21 -5.77
CA LEU A 23 5.42 6.37 -6.77
C LEU A 23 6.24 7.26 -7.72
N GLN A 24 7.55 7.34 -7.49
CA GLN A 24 8.49 8.13 -8.28
C GLN A 24 9.86 7.45 -8.33
N ALA A 25 10.58 7.60 -9.44
CA ALA A 25 11.95 7.11 -9.57
C ALA A 25 12.86 7.68 -8.46
N GLY A 26 13.73 6.84 -7.92
CA GLY A 26 14.63 7.19 -6.81
C GLY A 26 14.03 7.05 -5.41
N LYS A 27 12.73 6.80 -5.28
CA LYS A 27 12.07 6.46 -4.01
C LYS A 27 12.04 4.95 -3.78
N ALA A 28 11.82 4.54 -2.52
CA ALA A 28 11.62 3.15 -2.20
C ALA A 28 10.38 2.59 -2.91
N ALA A 29 10.52 1.42 -3.53
CA ALA A 29 9.43 0.74 -4.22
C ALA A 29 8.46 0.09 -3.24
N VAL A 30 7.64 0.92 -2.58
CA VAL A 30 6.57 0.51 -1.66
C VAL A 30 5.23 0.92 -2.25
N PHE A 31 4.45 -0.04 -2.72
CA PHE A 31 3.15 0.20 -3.35
C PHE A 31 2.27 -1.05 -3.33
N VAL A 32 1.00 -0.86 -3.68
CA VAL A 32 0.01 -1.94 -3.83
C VAL A 32 -0.65 -1.86 -5.20
N ILE A 33 -1.10 -2.99 -5.72
CA ILE A 33 -1.88 -3.09 -6.96
C ILE A 33 -3.32 -3.47 -6.56
N LEU A 34 -4.30 -2.78 -7.12
CA LEU A 34 -5.72 -3.02 -6.84
C LEU A 34 -6.41 -3.65 -8.05
N ASN A 35 -7.36 -4.55 -7.79
CA ASN A 35 -8.20 -5.19 -8.82
C ASN A 35 -9.40 -4.33 -9.24
N ALA A 36 -9.65 -3.24 -8.52
CA ALA A 36 -10.74 -2.31 -8.81
C ALA A 36 -10.29 -0.86 -8.57
N ASN A 37 -10.89 0.07 -9.31
CA ASN A 37 -10.53 1.48 -9.27
C ASN A 37 -11.01 2.15 -7.96
N PRO A 38 -10.11 2.69 -7.13
CA PRO A 38 -10.47 3.34 -5.87
C PRO A 38 -11.04 4.76 -6.04
N LEU A 39 -11.04 5.31 -7.25
CA LEU A 39 -11.68 6.59 -7.55
C LEU A 39 -13.19 6.44 -7.76
N ASP A 40 -13.66 5.25 -8.12
CA ASP A 40 -15.09 4.96 -8.30
C ASP A 40 -15.76 4.63 -6.96
N ASP A 41 -15.10 3.82 -6.12
CA ASP A 41 -15.48 3.56 -4.72
C ASP A 41 -14.21 3.39 -3.87
N ILE A 42 -14.10 4.16 -2.79
CA ILE A 42 -12.93 4.10 -1.90
C ILE A 42 -12.77 2.72 -1.24
N ASN A 43 -13.85 1.94 -1.09
CA ASN A 43 -13.79 0.57 -0.58
C ASN A 43 -13.00 -0.38 -1.48
N ASN A 44 -12.82 -0.04 -2.76
CA ASN A 44 -11.98 -0.81 -3.68
C ASN A 44 -10.51 -0.87 -3.27
N THR A 45 -10.06 0.00 -2.35
CA THR A 45 -8.73 -0.11 -1.72
C THR A 45 -8.51 -1.43 -0.95
N ARG A 46 -9.59 -2.16 -0.61
CA ARG A 46 -9.51 -3.50 0.01
C ARG A 46 -9.28 -4.62 -1.01
N GLN A 47 -9.54 -4.38 -2.28
CA GLN A 47 -9.40 -5.36 -3.36
C GLN A 47 -7.95 -5.41 -3.86
N ILE A 48 -7.02 -5.71 -2.97
CA ILE A 48 -5.60 -5.67 -3.26
C ILE A 48 -5.16 -6.97 -3.95
N SER A 49 -4.60 -6.85 -5.14
CA SER A 49 -4.00 -7.95 -5.90
C SER A 49 -2.61 -8.29 -5.37
N ASP A 50 -1.74 -7.28 -5.27
CA ASP A 50 -0.34 -7.45 -4.89
C ASP A 50 0.13 -6.34 -3.95
N VAL A 51 1.16 -6.66 -3.17
CA VAL A 51 1.84 -5.73 -2.26
C VAL A 51 3.34 -5.86 -2.51
N TYR A 52 4.00 -4.73 -2.66
CA TYR A 52 5.46 -4.63 -2.81
C TYR A 52 6.04 -3.79 -1.69
N ILE A 53 7.11 -4.28 -1.07
CA ILE A 53 7.87 -3.56 -0.05
C ILE A 53 9.34 -3.55 -0.46
N ARG A 54 9.89 -2.35 -0.71
CA ARG A 54 11.26 -2.15 -1.17
C ARG A 54 11.61 -2.96 -2.44
N GLY A 55 10.64 -3.11 -3.33
CA GLY A 55 10.80 -3.83 -4.61
C GLY A 55 10.48 -5.32 -4.53
N GLU A 56 10.35 -5.88 -3.33
CA GLU A 56 10.05 -7.30 -3.14
C GLU A 56 8.54 -7.54 -3.03
N ARG A 57 8.04 -8.54 -3.75
CA ARG A 57 6.63 -8.94 -3.68
C ARG A 57 6.37 -9.71 -2.39
N VAL A 58 5.34 -9.32 -1.65
CA VAL A 58 4.94 -9.96 -0.40
C VAL A 58 4.07 -11.19 -0.67
N GLU A 59 4.44 -12.35 -0.12
CA GLU A 59 3.65 -13.58 -0.21
C GLU A 59 2.44 -13.57 0.75
N ARG A 60 1.33 -12.98 0.30
CA ARG A 60 0.20 -12.66 1.19
C ARG A 60 -0.48 -13.85 1.86
N GLU A 61 -0.52 -15.00 1.19
CA GLU A 61 -1.20 -16.19 1.72
C GLU A 61 -0.51 -16.71 2.97
N SER A 62 0.83 -16.82 2.94
CA SER A 62 1.60 -17.28 4.10
C SER A 62 1.53 -16.29 5.28
N TRP A 63 1.52 -14.98 5.01
CA TRP A 63 1.29 -13.96 6.03
C TRP A 63 -0.11 -14.05 6.65
N ARG A 64 -1.15 -14.28 5.84
CA ARG A 64 -2.53 -14.40 6.34
C ARG A 64 -2.67 -15.61 7.25
N THR A 65 -2.18 -16.77 6.83
CA THR A 65 -2.23 -18.00 7.63
C THR A 65 -1.53 -17.83 8.96
N ARG A 66 -0.35 -17.18 8.98
CA ARG A 66 0.41 -16.96 10.22
C ARG A 66 -0.38 -16.14 11.24
N TRP A 67 -1.00 -15.03 10.81
CA TRP A 67 -1.76 -14.15 11.71
C TRP A 67 -3.09 -14.73 12.18
N THR A 68 -3.74 -15.60 11.41
CA THR A 68 -5.02 -16.23 11.82
C THR A 68 -4.86 -17.46 12.70
N GLN A 69 -3.63 -17.95 12.92
CA GLN A 69 -3.34 -19.12 13.77
C GLN A 69 -2.87 -18.73 15.19
N GLU A 70 -2.68 -17.44 15.48
CA GLU A 70 -2.25 -16.94 16.78
C GLU A 70 -3.42 -16.52 17.71
N ASP A 71 -4.67 -16.88 17.35
CA ASP A 71 -5.87 -16.76 18.19
C ASP A 71 -6.22 -18.10 18.88
#